data_AF-A0A5N6R4V9-F1
#
_entry.id   AF-A0A5N6R4V9-F1
#
_cell.length_a   1.000
_cell.length_b   1.000
_cell.length_c   1.000
_cell.angle_alpha   90.00
_cell.angle_beta   90.00
_cell.angle_gamma   90.00
#
_symmetry.space_group_name_H-M   'P 1'
#
loop_
_entity.id
_entity.type
_entity.pdbx_description
1 polymer ?
#
loop_
_entity_poly.entity_id
_entity_poly.type
_entity_poly.pdbx_seq_one_letter_code
_entity_poly.pdbx_strand_id
1 'polypeptide(L)'
;MKNTIGNEVTVMFLWSREQEDGAKVVRVENLNNPYKDQLNFDRRFKLTLNKLYAWSLVDYDRVIMLDADNLFLQKTDELFQCGKFCAVFINPCIFHTGLFVLQPSKEVFDDMVHELEIVRDNPDGADQGFIGSYFSDLLDQPMFHLPLNGTKLVGTYRLPLGYQMDATYFYLRLRWSVPCGPNSVITFPGAPWYAAEMPAVLIQCVIYLGIIAMTRLARPSFSKLCYRRSEKNTSLIQIGIKTIAIWSILASYVVPFFIIPHTVHPLLGWSLYLLGSFSLCSIAINAFLLPLLPVLVPWLGIFGSLLVMAFPWYPDGVVRALSVFGYAFCAAPFVWVAMVKVMACLQVSLEREAFFPKLGESSPPSGFNKLY
;
A
#
# COMPACT_ATOMS: atom_id res chain seq x y z
N MET A 1 -38.85 2.40 -25.93
CA MET A 1 -38.26 2.65 -24.59
C MET A 1 -37.22 1.59 -24.34
N LYS A 2 -35.93 1.98 -24.30
CA LYS A 2 -34.83 1.07 -23.97
C LYS A 2 -34.86 0.86 -22.46
N ASN A 3 -35.08 -0.37 -22.01
CA ASN A 3 -34.98 -0.74 -20.60
C ASN A 3 -33.50 -0.71 -20.18
N THR A 4 -33.18 0.28 -19.37
CA THR A 4 -31.90 0.44 -18.68
C THR A 4 -31.93 -0.43 -17.43
N ILE A 5 -31.44 -1.67 -17.53
CA ILE A 5 -31.12 -2.51 -16.37
C ILE A 5 -29.59 -2.62 -16.33
N GLY A 6 -29.02 -2.32 -15.17
CA GLY A 6 -27.63 -1.94 -14.95
C GLY A 6 -26.56 -2.85 -15.57
N ASN A 7 -25.82 -2.30 -16.53
CA ASN A 7 -24.50 -2.78 -16.92
C ASN A 7 -23.45 -2.07 -16.03
N GLU A 8 -23.14 -2.63 -14.86
CA GLU A 8 -22.14 -2.08 -13.94
C GLU A 8 -20.70 -2.51 -14.25
N VAL A 9 -20.46 -3.25 -15.33
CA VAL A 9 -19.10 -3.49 -15.83
C VAL A 9 -18.86 -2.55 -17.01
N THR A 10 -17.91 -1.62 -16.85
CA THR A 10 -17.55 -0.64 -17.86
C THR A 10 -17.24 -1.33 -19.19
N VAL A 11 -17.86 -0.89 -20.28
CA VAL A 11 -17.65 -1.43 -21.65
C VAL A 11 -16.16 -1.50 -22.01
N MET A 12 -15.38 -0.53 -21.52
CA MET A 12 -13.92 -0.47 -21.69
C MET A 12 -13.18 -1.65 -21.03
N PHE A 13 -13.64 -2.12 -19.86
CA PHE A 13 -13.04 -3.27 -19.17
C PHE A 13 -13.29 -4.56 -19.96
N LEU A 14 -14.49 -4.73 -20.50
CA LEU A 14 -14.85 -5.88 -21.33
C LEU A 14 -14.03 -5.89 -22.63
N TRP A 15 -13.91 -4.72 -23.26
CA TRP A 15 -13.15 -4.57 -24.50
C TRP A 15 -11.66 -4.91 -24.32
N SER A 16 -11.02 -4.42 -23.27
CA SER A 16 -9.61 -4.72 -22.95
C SER A 16 -9.39 -6.23 -22.75
N ARG A 17 -10.27 -6.90 -21.99
CA ARG A 17 -10.18 -8.35 -21.77
C ARG A 17 -10.33 -9.17 -23.06
N GLU A 18 -11.25 -8.78 -23.94
CA GLU A 18 -11.52 -9.54 -25.17
C GLU A 18 -10.47 -9.30 -26.26
N GLN A 19 -10.05 -8.05 -26.45
CA GLN A 19 -9.20 -7.66 -27.59
C GLN A 19 -7.71 -7.61 -27.25
N GLU A 20 -7.34 -7.18 -26.04
CA GLU A 20 -5.93 -7.04 -25.65
C GLU A 20 -5.41 -8.34 -25.03
N ASP A 21 -6.18 -8.94 -24.12
CA ASP A 21 -5.77 -10.15 -23.39
C ASP A 21 -6.15 -11.46 -24.12
N GLY A 22 -6.99 -11.38 -25.16
CA GLY A 22 -7.49 -12.56 -25.88
C GLY A 22 -8.39 -13.47 -25.02
N ALA A 23 -8.98 -12.94 -23.94
CA ALA A 23 -9.81 -13.71 -23.02
C ALA A 23 -11.24 -13.88 -23.55
N LYS A 24 -11.84 -15.06 -23.31
CA LYS A 24 -13.27 -15.30 -23.57
C LYS A 24 -14.08 -14.81 -22.37
N VAL A 25 -14.89 -13.76 -22.55
CA VAL A 25 -15.81 -13.28 -21.51
C VAL A 25 -17.12 -14.04 -21.57
N VAL A 26 -17.50 -14.67 -20.46
CA VAL A 26 -18.78 -15.36 -20.31
C VAL A 26 -19.66 -14.55 -19.36
N ARG A 27 -20.83 -14.13 -19.84
CA ARG A 27 -21.83 -13.45 -19.01
C ARG A 27 -22.79 -14.49 -18.44
N VAL A 28 -23.06 -14.39 -17.15
CA VAL A 28 -23.97 -15.28 -16.43
C VAL A 28 -25.03 -14.45 -15.71
N GLU A 29 -26.20 -15.04 -15.51
CA GLU A 29 -27.22 -14.45 -14.64
C GLU A 29 -26.80 -14.62 -13.18
N ASN A 30 -27.18 -13.68 -12.31
CA ASN A 30 -26.79 -13.77 -10.90
C ASN A 30 -27.62 -14.84 -10.19
N LEU A 31 -26.95 -15.80 -9.55
CA LEU A 31 -27.60 -16.74 -8.63
C LEU A 31 -28.13 -15.99 -7.40
N ASN A 32 -29.35 -16.32 -6.97
CA ASN A 32 -29.90 -15.79 -5.73
C ASN A 32 -29.19 -16.46 -4.55
N ASN A 33 -28.50 -15.67 -3.73
CA ASN A 33 -27.91 -16.17 -2.49
C ASN A 33 -29.00 -16.37 -1.43
N PRO A 34 -29.34 -17.62 -1.03
CA PRO A 34 -30.38 -17.90 -0.05
C PRO A 34 -29.98 -17.48 1.37
N TYR A 35 -28.69 -17.25 1.62
CA TYR A 35 -28.13 -16.91 2.92
C TYR A 35 -28.08 -15.40 3.20
N LYS A 36 -28.56 -14.57 2.26
CA LYS A 36 -28.49 -13.09 2.35
C LYS A 36 -29.17 -12.48 3.59
N ASP A 37 -30.10 -13.23 4.20
CA ASP A 37 -30.88 -12.82 5.37
C ASP A 37 -30.35 -13.45 6.69
N GLN A 38 -29.23 -14.17 6.66
CA GLN A 38 -28.57 -14.68 7.87
C GLN A 38 -28.05 -13.52 8.74
N LEU A 39 -28.08 -13.71 10.07
CA LEU A 39 -27.69 -12.68 11.06
C LEU A 39 -26.29 -12.08 10.85
N ASN A 40 -25.32 -12.90 10.42
CA ASN A 40 -23.93 -12.50 10.23
C ASN A 40 -23.52 -12.39 8.75
N PHE A 41 -24.50 -12.22 7.85
CA PHE A 41 -24.22 -12.16 6.42
C PHE A 41 -23.46 -10.87 6.03
N ASP A 42 -22.29 -11.03 5.42
CA ASP A 42 -21.57 -9.90 4.81
C ASP A 42 -22.15 -9.62 3.42
N ARG A 43 -22.63 -8.38 3.20
CA ARG A 43 -23.20 -7.94 1.91
C ARG A 43 -22.24 -8.14 0.73
N ARG A 44 -20.93 -8.18 0.97
CA ARG A 44 -19.93 -8.47 -0.08
C ARG A 44 -20.10 -9.87 -0.68
N PHE A 45 -20.72 -10.81 0.04
CA PHE A 45 -20.95 -12.19 -0.41
C PHE A 45 -22.23 -12.37 -1.23
N LYS A 46 -22.93 -11.28 -1.56
CA LYS A 46 -24.19 -11.34 -2.33
C LYS A 46 -24.06 -12.10 -3.66
N LEU A 47 -22.91 -12.00 -4.33
CA LEU A 47 -22.69 -12.54 -5.68
C LEU A 47 -21.61 -13.64 -5.73
N THR A 48 -21.05 -14.06 -4.60
CA THR A 48 -19.95 -15.02 -4.58
C THR A 48 -20.34 -16.40 -5.12
N LEU A 49 -21.61 -16.80 -4.95
CA LEU A 49 -22.12 -18.06 -5.47
C LEU A 49 -22.13 -18.14 -7.00
N ASN A 50 -22.00 -17.03 -7.73
CA ASN A 50 -21.81 -17.08 -9.20
C ASN A 50 -20.55 -17.87 -9.60
N LYS A 51 -19.60 -18.07 -8.68
CA LYS A 51 -18.44 -18.93 -8.87
C LYS A 51 -18.82 -20.36 -9.25
N LEU A 52 -20.01 -20.84 -8.85
CA LEU A 52 -20.50 -22.18 -9.18
C LEU A 52 -20.68 -22.40 -10.68
N TYR A 53 -20.88 -21.34 -11.48
CA TYR A 53 -20.93 -21.44 -12.95
C TYR A 53 -19.65 -22.02 -13.56
N ALA A 54 -18.55 -22.09 -12.82
CA ALA A 54 -17.34 -22.79 -13.28
C ALA A 54 -17.60 -24.25 -13.68
N TRP A 55 -18.54 -24.93 -13.00
CA TRP A 55 -18.93 -26.30 -13.32
C TRP A 55 -19.81 -26.41 -14.58
N SER A 56 -20.44 -25.32 -15.03
CA SER A 56 -21.24 -25.33 -16.26
C SER A 56 -20.41 -25.18 -17.54
N LEU A 57 -19.09 -24.96 -17.42
CA LEU A 57 -18.15 -24.80 -18.53
C LEU A 57 -17.79 -26.14 -19.20
N VAL A 58 -18.78 -26.93 -19.59
CA VAL A 58 -18.65 -28.30 -20.12
C VAL A 58 -17.89 -28.42 -21.44
N ASP A 59 -17.62 -27.30 -22.11
CA ASP A 59 -16.75 -27.24 -23.30
C ASP A 59 -15.26 -27.49 -22.97
N TYR A 60 -14.89 -27.51 -21.68
CA TYR A 60 -13.52 -27.70 -21.23
C TYR A 60 -13.37 -28.99 -20.43
N ASP A 61 -12.29 -29.74 -20.68
CA ASP A 61 -11.96 -30.95 -19.92
C ASP A 61 -11.62 -30.68 -18.44
N ARG A 62 -10.96 -29.55 -18.21
CA ARG A 62 -10.39 -29.12 -16.93
C ARG A 62 -10.40 -27.61 -16.84
N VAL A 63 -10.82 -27.08 -15.71
CA VAL A 63 -10.82 -25.65 -15.40
C VAL A 63 -10.06 -25.44 -14.11
N ILE A 64 -9.16 -24.44 -14.10
CA ILE A 64 -8.54 -23.94 -12.88
C ILE A 64 -9.27 -22.63 -12.56
N MET A 65 -10.09 -22.66 -11.50
CA MET A 65 -10.71 -21.45 -10.97
C MET A 65 -9.66 -20.67 -10.18
N LEU A 66 -9.63 -19.36 -10.39
CA LEU A 66 -8.74 -18.44 -9.71
C LEU A 66 -9.51 -17.17 -9.33
N ASP A 67 -9.51 -16.82 -8.04
CA ASP A 67 -10.04 -15.53 -7.61
C ASP A 67 -9.15 -14.40 -8.11
N ALA A 68 -9.77 -13.24 -8.37
CA ALA A 68 -9.10 -12.07 -8.93
C ALA A 68 -8.00 -11.46 -8.03
N ASP A 69 -7.89 -11.93 -6.78
CA ASP A 69 -6.88 -11.54 -5.80
C ASP A 69 -5.71 -12.54 -5.71
N ASN A 70 -5.53 -13.42 -6.69
CA ASN A 70 -4.38 -14.32 -6.78
C ASN A 70 -3.36 -13.88 -7.83
N LEU A 71 -2.09 -14.20 -7.57
CA LEU A 71 -0.97 -13.93 -8.48
C LEU A 71 -0.14 -15.20 -8.70
N PHE A 72 0.06 -15.59 -9.95
CA PHE A 72 1.01 -16.63 -10.34
C PHE A 72 2.44 -16.07 -10.35
N LEU A 73 3.34 -16.74 -9.64
CA LEU A 73 4.79 -16.46 -9.64
C LEU A 73 5.54 -17.26 -10.70
N GLN A 74 4.99 -18.42 -11.06
CA GLN A 74 5.55 -19.34 -12.04
C GLN A 74 4.41 -20.03 -12.78
N LYS A 75 4.77 -20.64 -13.91
CA LYS A 75 3.85 -21.45 -14.72
C LYS A 75 3.35 -22.65 -13.90
N THR A 76 2.04 -22.91 -13.94
CA THR A 76 1.38 -23.98 -13.16
C THR A 76 0.52 -24.92 -14.01
N ASP A 77 0.93 -25.20 -15.24
CA ASP A 77 0.16 -26.05 -16.17
C ASP A 77 -0.04 -27.48 -15.65
N GLU A 78 0.82 -27.95 -14.74
CA GLU A 78 0.70 -29.25 -14.09
C GLU A 78 -0.61 -29.42 -13.32
N LEU A 79 -1.24 -28.33 -12.88
CA LEU A 79 -2.55 -28.37 -12.22
C LEU A 79 -3.66 -28.92 -13.13
N PHE A 80 -3.54 -28.77 -14.45
CA PHE A 80 -4.48 -29.37 -15.41
C PHE A 80 -4.45 -30.91 -15.43
N GLN A 81 -3.44 -31.53 -14.83
CA GLN A 81 -3.36 -32.98 -14.66
C GLN A 81 -4.06 -33.46 -13.38
N CYS A 82 -4.59 -32.55 -12.55
CA CYS A 82 -5.34 -32.94 -11.37
C CYS A 82 -6.69 -33.58 -11.73
N GLY A 83 -7.32 -34.15 -10.69
CA GLY A 83 -8.56 -34.90 -10.80
C GLY A 83 -9.81 -34.06 -11.09
N LYS A 84 -10.96 -34.57 -10.63
CA LYS A 84 -12.29 -33.97 -10.73
C LYS A 84 -12.46 -32.73 -9.86
N PHE A 85 -11.82 -32.70 -8.69
CA PHE A 85 -11.79 -31.54 -7.81
C PHE A 85 -10.50 -31.55 -6.98
N CYS A 86 -9.78 -30.44 -6.98
CA CYS A 86 -8.55 -30.29 -6.20
C CYS A 86 -8.43 -28.88 -5.63
N ALA A 87 -8.14 -28.76 -4.34
CA ALA A 87 -8.00 -27.46 -3.67
C ALA A 87 -6.90 -27.49 -2.61
N VAL A 88 -6.43 -26.31 -2.21
CA VAL A 88 -5.38 -26.14 -1.19
C VAL A 88 -6.00 -25.92 0.19
N PHE A 89 -5.42 -26.50 1.23
CA PHE A 89 -5.87 -26.31 2.62
C PHE A 89 -5.26 -25.05 3.25
N ILE A 90 -6.12 -24.16 3.78
CA ILE A 90 -5.71 -22.96 4.54
C ILE A 90 -5.23 -23.37 5.94
N ASN A 91 -5.97 -24.32 6.52
CA ASN A 91 -5.71 -24.93 7.80
C ASN A 91 -6.05 -26.43 7.69
N PRO A 92 -5.75 -27.26 8.70
CA PRO A 92 -5.97 -28.71 8.62
C PRO A 92 -7.42 -29.16 8.34
N CYS A 93 -8.42 -28.30 8.46
CA CYS A 93 -9.83 -28.66 8.31
C CYS A 93 -10.52 -27.99 7.11
N ILE A 94 -10.02 -26.85 6.65
CA ILE A 94 -10.71 -25.98 5.68
C ILE A 94 -9.81 -25.72 4.48
N PHE A 95 -10.31 -26.06 3.29
CA PHE A 95 -9.68 -25.70 2.03
C PHE A 95 -10.13 -24.34 1.51
N HIS A 96 -9.25 -23.65 0.80
CA HIS A 96 -9.48 -22.33 0.23
C HIS A 96 -10.16 -22.46 -1.13
N THR A 97 -11.23 -21.70 -1.38
CA THR A 97 -11.90 -21.68 -2.68
C THR A 97 -11.27 -20.71 -3.67
N GLY A 98 -10.25 -19.93 -3.27
CA GLY A 98 -9.62 -18.96 -4.17
C GLY A 98 -8.79 -19.56 -5.29
N LEU A 99 -8.34 -20.80 -5.17
CA LEU A 99 -7.78 -21.58 -6.25
C LEU A 99 -8.23 -23.03 -6.11
N PHE A 100 -8.89 -23.55 -7.14
CA PHE A 100 -9.19 -24.97 -7.24
C PHE A 100 -9.23 -25.44 -8.69
N VAL A 101 -8.89 -26.70 -8.89
CA VAL A 101 -9.06 -27.41 -10.15
C VAL A 101 -10.40 -28.12 -10.12
N LEU A 102 -11.14 -28.09 -11.22
CA LEU A 102 -12.38 -28.84 -11.37
C LEU A 102 -12.48 -29.48 -12.76
N GLN A 103 -13.21 -30.59 -12.82
CA GLN A 103 -13.78 -31.12 -14.06
C GLN A 103 -15.20 -30.57 -14.21
N PRO A 104 -15.49 -29.78 -15.26
CA PRO A 104 -16.83 -29.27 -15.47
C PRO A 104 -17.83 -30.42 -15.64
N SER A 105 -19.01 -30.26 -15.03
CA SER A 105 -20.10 -31.21 -15.11
C SER A 105 -21.41 -30.49 -14.88
N LYS A 106 -22.30 -30.57 -15.87
CA LYS A 106 -23.64 -29.98 -15.78
C LYS A 106 -24.46 -30.62 -14.66
N GLU A 107 -24.29 -31.93 -14.44
CA GLU A 107 -24.93 -32.66 -13.34
C GLU A 107 -24.51 -32.11 -11.97
N VAL A 108 -23.21 -31.87 -11.76
CA VAL A 108 -22.69 -31.31 -10.50
C VAL A 108 -23.15 -29.86 -10.31
N PHE A 109 -23.18 -29.07 -11.38
CA PHE A 109 -23.70 -27.70 -11.32
C PHE A 109 -25.18 -27.66 -10.94
N ASP A 110 -26.02 -28.46 -11.61
CA ASP A 110 -27.46 -28.48 -11.36
C ASP A 110 -27.76 -29.00 -9.94
N ASP A 111 -27.00 -29.98 -9.45
CA ASP A 111 -27.07 -30.47 -8.07
C ASP A 111 -26.68 -29.38 -7.04
N MET A 112 -25.59 -28.63 -7.27
CA MET A 112 -25.23 -27.51 -6.40
C MET A 112 -26.28 -26.40 -6.40
N VAL A 113 -26.91 -26.10 -7.55
CA VAL A 113 -28.02 -25.14 -7.61
C VAL A 113 -29.22 -25.66 -6.81
N HIS A 114 -29.53 -26.96 -6.92
CA HIS A 114 -30.59 -27.58 -6.13
C HIS A 114 -30.31 -27.52 -4.61
N GLU A 115 -29.08 -27.80 -4.19
CA GLU A 115 -28.64 -27.68 -2.78
C GLU A 115 -28.78 -26.24 -2.24
N LEU A 116 -28.61 -25.22 -3.09
CA LEU A 116 -28.89 -23.83 -2.72
C LEU A 116 -30.40 -23.56 -2.57
N GLU A 117 -31.24 -24.14 -3.42
CA GLU A 117 -32.71 -23.99 -3.35
C GLU A 117 -33.29 -24.59 -2.07
N ILE A 118 -32.75 -25.74 -1.64
CA ILE A 118 -33.14 -26.38 -0.37
C ILE A 118 -32.39 -25.82 0.85
N VAL A 119 -31.56 -24.80 0.63
CA VAL A 119 -30.82 -24.06 1.67
C VAL A 119 -29.93 -24.99 2.50
N ARG A 120 -29.02 -25.71 1.83
CA ARG A 120 -27.93 -26.47 2.49
C ARG A 120 -27.25 -25.61 3.56
N ASP A 121 -26.81 -26.21 4.65
CA ASP A 121 -26.08 -25.47 5.68
C ASP A 121 -24.81 -24.81 5.11
N ASN A 122 -24.68 -23.51 5.38
CA ASN A 122 -23.56 -22.69 4.94
C ASN A 122 -23.26 -21.60 5.98
N PRO A 123 -22.27 -21.80 6.85
CA PRO A 123 -21.99 -20.90 7.96
C PRO A 123 -21.52 -19.49 7.58
N ASP A 124 -20.85 -19.32 6.43
CA ASP A 124 -20.34 -18.03 5.98
C ASP A 124 -21.24 -17.32 4.96
N GLY A 125 -22.26 -18.03 4.46
CA GLY A 125 -23.18 -17.53 3.43
C GLY A 125 -22.50 -17.25 2.08
N ALA A 126 -21.28 -17.73 1.85
CA ALA A 126 -20.44 -17.46 0.68
C ALA A 126 -20.07 -18.75 -0.07
N ASP A 127 -19.23 -18.61 -1.10
CA ASP A 127 -18.73 -19.76 -1.88
C ASP A 127 -17.78 -20.64 -1.06
N GLN A 128 -16.99 -20.04 -0.17
CA GLN A 128 -16.03 -20.73 0.69
C GLN A 128 -16.70 -21.81 1.57
N GLY A 129 -17.77 -21.45 2.30
CA GLY A 129 -18.52 -22.39 3.13
C GLY A 129 -19.38 -23.36 2.32
N PHE A 130 -20.00 -22.91 1.22
CA PHE A 130 -20.83 -23.77 0.38
C PHE A 130 -20.02 -24.85 -0.33
N ILE A 131 -18.97 -24.49 -1.07
CA ILE A 131 -18.10 -25.44 -1.77
C ILE A 131 -17.38 -26.31 -0.74
N GLY A 132 -16.95 -25.71 0.38
CA GLY A 132 -16.39 -26.39 1.55
C GLY A 132 -17.25 -27.55 2.04
N SER A 133 -18.55 -27.30 2.25
CA SER A 133 -19.48 -28.32 2.74
C SER A 133 -19.92 -29.30 1.65
N TYR A 134 -19.94 -28.90 0.38
CA TYR A 134 -20.29 -29.76 -0.75
C TYR A 134 -19.19 -30.80 -1.04
N PHE A 135 -17.92 -30.42 -0.95
CA PHE A 135 -16.77 -31.32 -1.10
C PHE A 135 -16.11 -31.65 0.25
N SER A 136 -16.92 -31.98 1.27
CA SER A 136 -16.46 -32.26 2.63
C SER A 136 -15.39 -33.37 2.70
N ASP A 137 -15.48 -34.35 1.81
CA ASP A 137 -14.60 -35.52 1.78
C ASP A 137 -13.18 -35.18 1.31
N LEU A 138 -12.92 -33.94 0.86
CA LEU A 138 -11.61 -33.52 0.35
C LEU A 138 -10.51 -33.67 1.41
N LEU A 139 -10.85 -33.51 2.69
CA LEU A 139 -9.90 -33.65 3.80
C LEU A 139 -9.24 -35.04 3.82
N ASP A 140 -10.03 -36.08 3.51
CA ASP A 140 -9.59 -37.48 3.54
C ASP A 140 -8.94 -37.94 2.23
N GLN A 141 -8.83 -37.05 1.23
CA GLN A 141 -8.27 -37.39 -0.07
C GLN A 141 -6.73 -37.41 -0.07
N PRO A 142 -6.11 -38.15 -1.00
CA PRO A 142 -4.67 -38.13 -1.18
C PRO A 142 -4.15 -36.76 -1.61
N MET A 143 -2.88 -36.49 -1.30
CA MET A 143 -2.17 -35.33 -1.84
C MET A 143 -1.92 -35.51 -3.35
N PHE A 144 -2.10 -34.43 -4.11
CA PHE A 144 -1.77 -34.39 -5.53
C PHE A 144 -0.25 -34.43 -5.72
N HIS A 145 0.23 -35.45 -6.44
CA HIS A 145 1.58 -35.53 -6.95
C HIS A 145 1.54 -35.57 -8.47
N LEU A 146 2.44 -34.81 -9.11
CA LEU A 146 2.51 -34.71 -10.56
C LEU A 146 2.82 -36.07 -11.19
N PRO A 147 1.95 -36.58 -12.08
CA PRO A 147 2.23 -37.82 -12.82
C PRO A 147 3.39 -37.64 -13.79
N LEU A 148 4.39 -38.51 -13.73
CA LEU A 148 5.57 -38.46 -14.62
C LEU A 148 5.21 -38.62 -16.10
N ASN A 149 4.10 -39.29 -16.39
CA ASN A 149 3.67 -39.62 -17.75
C ASN A 149 2.74 -38.55 -18.35
N GLY A 150 2.47 -37.44 -17.64
CA GLY A 150 1.58 -36.37 -18.13
C GLY A 150 0.08 -36.72 -18.13
N THR A 151 -0.30 -37.85 -17.54
CA THR A 151 -1.68 -38.34 -17.54
C THR A 151 -2.55 -37.53 -16.58
N LYS A 152 -3.76 -37.15 -17.02
CA LYS A 152 -4.76 -36.54 -16.13
C LYS A 152 -5.25 -37.58 -15.12
N LEU A 153 -5.25 -37.21 -13.84
CA LEU A 153 -5.76 -38.06 -12.77
C LEU A 153 -7.29 -38.09 -12.74
N VAL A 154 -7.84 -39.13 -12.11
CA VAL A 154 -9.28 -39.31 -11.85
C VAL A 154 -9.46 -39.41 -10.35
N GLY A 155 -10.43 -38.69 -9.79
CA GLY A 155 -10.67 -38.62 -8.34
C GLY A 155 -10.53 -37.20 -7.80
N THR A 156 -10.48 -37.03 -6.50
CA THR A 156 -10.30 -35.73 -5.83
C THR A 156 -8.98 -35.75 -5.07
N TYR A 157 -8.31 -34.60 -5.00
CA TYR A 157 -6.96 -34.54 -4.43
C TYR A 157 -6.72 -33.24 -3.67
N ARG A 158 -5.94 -33.31 -2.60
CA ARG A 158 -5.46 -32.13 -1.88
C ARG A 158 -4.25 -31.55 -2.58
N LEU A 159 -4.25 -30.25 -2.83
CA LEU A 159 -3.12 -29.55 -3.42
C LEU A 159 -2.12 -29.11 -2.34
N PRO A 160 -0.80 -29.17 -2.61
CA PRO A 160 0.22 -28.57 -1.76
C PRO A 160 -0.01 -27.08 -1.50
N LEU A 161 0.34 -26.61 -0.29
CA LEU A 161 0.18 -25.21 0.14
C LEU A 161 0.79 -24.18 -0.83
N GLY A 162 1.88 -24.53 -1.49
CA GLY A 162 2.55 -23.63 -2.42
C GLY A 162 1.70 -23.18 -3.63
N TYR A 163 0.64 -23.92 -3.98
CA TYR A 163 -0.32 -23.50 -5.01
C TYR A 163 -1.34 -22.48 -4.51
N GLN A 164 -1.33 -22.10 -3.24
CA GLN A 164 -2.21 -21.06 -2.69
C GLN A 164 -1.64 -20.54 -1.36
N MET A 165 -0.61 -19.70 -1.45
CA MET A 165 0.03 -19.12 -0.27
C MET A 165 -0.63 -17.80 0.09
N ASP A 166 -1.17 -17.70 1.31
CA ASP A 166 -1.65 -16.43 1.84
C ASP A 166 -0.47 -15.44 1.97
N ALA A 167 -0.65 -14.21 1.47
CA ALA A 167 0.41 -13.22 1.52
C ALA A 167 0.81 -12.75 2.93
N THR A 168 0.00 -13.04 3.95
CA THR A 168 0.40 -12.91 5.36
C THR A 168 1.59 -13.79 5.73
N TYR A 169 1.82 -14.91 5.04
CA TYR A 169 2.96 -15.79 5.28
C TYR A 169 4.30 -15.08 5.06
N PHE A 170 4.34 -14.09 4.16
CA PHE A 170 5.52 -13.25 3.96
C PHE A 170 5.90 -12.51 5.24
N TYR A 171 4.94 -11.92 5.95
CA TYR A 171 5.23 -11.16 7.17
C TYR A 171 5.73 -12.04 8.31
N LEU A 172 5.28 -13.30 8.36
CA LEU A 172 5.73 -14.26 9.38
C LEU A 172 7.15 -14.79 9.12
N ARG A 173 7.60 -14.84 7.86
CA ARG A 173 8.86 -15.49 7.47
C ARG A 173 9.87 -14.57 6.79
N LEU A 174 9.48 -13.35 6.44
CA LEU A 174 10.20 -12.39 5.60
C LEU A 174 10.65 -12.96 4.24
N ARG A 175 9.92 -13.96 3.73
CA ARG A 175 10.20 -14.61 2.43
C ARG A 175 8.96 -15.27 1.84
N TRP A 176 8.83 -15.19 0.51
CA TRP A 176 7.77 -15.82 -0.30
C TRP A 176 8.09 -17.29 -0.63
N SER A 177 8.52 -18.05 0.36
CA SER A 177 8.91 -19.45 0.17
C SER A 177 8.44 -20.32 1.32
N VAL A 178 7.54 -21.25 1.02
CA VAL A 178 7.28 -22.41 1.87
C VAL A 178 8.31 -23.50 1.56
N PRO A 179 8.82 -24.21 2.58
CA PRO A 179 9.82 -25.27 2.38
C PRO A 179 9.24 -26.52 1.70
N CYS A 180 7.91 -26.66 1.67
CA CYS A 180 7.21 -27.79 1.09
C CYS A 180 6.25 -27.33 -0.01
N GLY A 181 6.45 -27.84 -1.21
CA GLY A 181 5.57 -27.60 -2.36
C GLY A 181 6.06 -26.53 -3.33
N PRO A 182 5.34 -26.35 -4.43
CA PRO A 182 5.72 -25.45 -5.50
C PRO A 182 5.29 -24.02 -5.12
N ASN A 183 6.24 -23.11 -4.92
CA ASN A 183 5.97 -21.71 -4.53
C ASN A 183 5.36 -20.91 -5.70
N SER A 184 4.13 -21.26 -6.06
CA SER A 184 3.56 -20.94 -7.37
C SER A 184 2.55 -19.81 -7.35
N VAL A 185 1.72 -19.75 -6.32
CA VAL A 185 0.59 -18.81 -6.29
C VAL A 185 0.54 -18.13 -4.94
N ILE A 186 0.39 -16.82 -4.98
CA ILE A 186 0.11 -16.01 -3.79
C ILE A 186 -1.33 -15.52 -3.87
N THR A 187 -2.08 -15.72 -2.80
CA THR A 187 -3.40 -15.10 -2.61
C THR A 187 -3.25 -13.84 -1.77
N PHE A 188 -3.92 -12.79 -2.23
CA PHE A 188 -4.05 -11.53 -1.54
C PHE A 188 -5.50 -11.36 -1.03
N PRO A 189 -5.95 -12.15 -0.02
CA PRO A 189 -7.29 -12.01 0.54
C PRO A 189 -7.59 -10.55 0.88
N GLY A 190 -8.63 -9.99 0.27
CA GLY A 190 -8.90 -8.54 0.28
C GLY A 190 -9.12 -7.92 1.67
N ALA A 191 -8.56 -6.73 1.88
CA ALA A 191 -8.63 -5.80 3.04
C ALA A 191 -7.76 -6.01 4.32
N PRO A 192 -7.38 -7.22 4.81
CA PRO A 192 -6.45 -7.33 5.92
C PRO A 192 -5.01 -6.89 5.57
N TRP A 193 -4.72 -6.52 4.31
CA TRP A 193 -3.53 -5.76 3.89
C TRP A 193 -3.19 -4.60 4.80
N TYR A 194 -4.23 -4.00 5.39
CA TYR A 194 -4.09 -2.89 6.31
C TYR A 194 -3.90 -3.36 7.75
N ALA A 195 -4.49 -4.47 8.20
CA ALA A 195 -4.64 -4.78 9.62
C ALA A 195 -3.31 -4.94 10.36
N ALA A 196 -2.32 -5.60 9.74
CA ALA A 196 -1.01 -5.82 10.38
C ALA A 196 -0.16 -4.54 10.45
N GLU A 197 -0.26 -3.66 9.44
CA GLU A 197 0.54 -2.43 9.34
C GLU A 197 -0.16 -1.21 9.96
N MET A 198 -1.48 -1.26 10.13
CA MET A 198 -2.30 -0.18 10.72
C MET A 198 -1.79 0.29 12.08
N PRO A 199 -1.40 -0.58 13.02
CA PRO A 199 -0.84 -0.12 14.30
C PRO A 199 0.40 0.75 14.11
N ALA A 200 1.33 0.35 13.23
CA ALA A 200 2.54 1.12 12.95
C ALA A 200 2.21 2.47 12.28
N VAL A 201 1.31 2.47 11.30
CA VAL A 201 0.81 3.69 10.64
C VAL A 201 0.15 4.65 11.64
N LEU A 202 -0.72 4.14 12.52
CA LEU A 202 -1.41 4.92 13.54
C LEU A 202 -0.43 5.51 14.56
N ILE A 203 0.53 4.72 15.04
CA ILE A 203 1.57 5.19 15.96
C ILE A 203 2.39 6.31 15.31
N GLN A 204 2.83 6.12 14.06
CA GLN A 204 3.58 7.16 13.34
C GLN A 204 2.75 8.43 13.14
N CYS A 205 1.47 8.32 12.75
CA CYS A 205 0.55 9.46 12.66
C CYS A 205 0.44 10.22 13.97
N VAL A 206 0.25 9.51 15.10
CA VAL A 206 0.14 10.14 16.43
C VAL A 206 1.44 10.85 16.80
N ILE A 207 2.60 10.24 16.56
CA ILE A 207 3.91 10.86 16.81
C ILE A 207 4.07 12.14 15.98
N TYR A 208 3.78 12.08 14.67
CA TYR A 208 3.94 13.24 13.79
C TYR A 208 2.97 14.38 14.14
N LEU A 209 1.73 14.08 14.47
CA LEU A 209 0.76 15.07 14.95
C LEU A 209 1.18 15.67 16.31
N GLY A 210 1.70 14.84 17.21
CA GLY A 210 2.26 15.26 18.49
C GLY A 210 3.41 16.24 18.31
N ILE A 211 4.35 15.97 17.40
CA ILE A 211 5.45 16.88 17.06
C ILE A 211 4.93 18.21 16.50
N ILE A 212 3.94 18.19 15.60
CA ILE A 212 3.34 19.42 15.05
C ILE A 212 2.67 20.24 16.16
N ALA A 213 1.94 19.60 17.06
CA ALA A 213 1.32 20.28 18.20
C ALA A 213 2.39 20.88 19.14
N MET A 214 3.41 20.10 19.49
CA MET A 214 4.50 20.55 20.36
C MET A 214 5.29 21.70 19.77
N THR A 215 5.60 21.65 18.47
CA THR A 215 6.33 22.73 17.77
C THR A 215 5.52 24.01 17.66
N ARG A 216 4.18 23.95 17.60
CA ARG A 216 3.30 25.13 17.66
C ARG A 216 3.19 25.73 19.06
N LEU A 217 3.30 24.90 20.11
CA LEU A 217 3.21 25.34 21.50
C LEU A 217 4.57 25.77 22.08
N ALA A 218 5.68 25.27 21.53
CA ALA A 218 7.02 25.65 21.92
C ALA A 218 7.29 27.11 21.55
N ARG A 219 7.88 27.88 22.49
CA ARG A 219 8.37 29.22 22.15
C ARG A 219 9.55 29.10 21.17
N PRO A 220 9.60 29.94 20.13
CA PRO A 220 10.75 29.97 19.23
C PRO A 220 12.02 30.29 20.01
N SER A 221 13.04 29.47 19.83
CA SER A 221 14.29 29.55 20.57
C SER A 221 15.44 29.38 19.59
N PHE A 222 16.09 30.49 19.21
CA PHE A 222 17.52 30.40 18.92
C PHE A 222 18.20 30.11 20.26
N SER A 223 18.93 29.01 20.33
CA SER A 223 19.61 28.62 21.55
C SER A 223 20.49 29.79 22.01
N LYS A 224 20.22 30.35 23.19
CA LYS A 224 21.12 31.29 23.89
C LYS A 224 22.51 30.68 24.22
N LEU A 225 22.81 29.49 23.69
CA LEU A 225 23.92 28.64 24.08
C LEU A 225 25.22 28.94 23.31
N CYS A 226 25.17 29.56 22.14
CA CYS A 226 26.36 29.69 21.28
C CYS A 226 27.10 31.04 21.37
N TYR A 227 26.53 32.09 21.98
CA TYR A 227 27.13 33.44 21.90
C TYR A 227 27.88 33.91 23.15
N ARG A 228 27.96 33.09 24.21
CA ARG A 228 28.63 33.54 25.45
C ARG A 228 30.17 33.45 25.38
N ARG A 229 30.77 32.92 24.31
CA ARG A 229 32.23 32.78 24.25
C ARG A 229 32.76 32.73 22.81
N SER A 230 33.57 33.73 22.46
CA SER A 230 34.65 33.71 21.46
C SER A 230 34.49 34.74 20.34
N GLU A 231 35.16 35.88 20.50
CA GLU A 231 35.28 36.97 19.53
C GLU A 231 36.12 36.62 18.29
N LYS A 232 36.71 35.42 18.18
CA LYS A 232 37.68 35.10 17.12
C LYS A 232 37.20 34.15 16.01
N ASN A 233 36.07 33.46 16.16
CA ASN A 233 35.59 32.46 15.18
C ASN A 233 34.12 32.64 14.72
N THR A 234 33.62 33.88 14.69
CA THR A 234 32.21 34.18 14.35
C THR A 234 31.81 33.70 12.95
N SER A 235 32.69 33.81 11.95
CA SER A 235 32.41 33.35 10.57
C SER A 235 32.28 31.83 10.46
N LEU A 236 33.16 31.07 11.13
CA LEU A 236 33.11 29.60 11.14
C LEU A 236 31.85 29.08 11.84
N ILE A 237 31.46 29.71 12.95
CA ILE A 237 30.24 29.36 13.68
C ILE A 237 28.99 29.63 12.82
N GLN A 238 28.94 30.76 12.11
CA GLN A 238 27.85 31.08 11.18
C GLN A 238 27.75 30.08 10.03
N ILE A 239 28.88 29.67 9.44
CA ILE A 239 28.90 28.62 8.40
C ILE A 239 28.43 27.28 8.98
N GLY A 240 28.85 26.95 10.20
CA GLY A 240 28.39 25.75 10.92
C GLY A 240 26.88 25.72 11.11
N ILE A 241 26.29 26.79 11.63
CA ILE A 241 24.83 26.90 11.84
C ILE A 241 24.07 26.80 10.51
N LYS A 242 24.55 27.45 9.45
CA LYS A 242 23.96 27.32 8.11
C LYS A 242 23.96 25.89 7.61
N THR A 243 25.09 25.21 7.76
CA THR A 243 25.24 23.82 7.34
C THR A 243 24.28 22.91 8.11
N ILE A 244 24.21 23.07 9.45
CA ILE A 244 23.29 22.30 10.30
C ILE A 244 21.83 22.55 9.91
N ALA A 245 21.44 23.80 9.62
CA ALA A 245 20.07 24.12 9.21
C ALA A 245 19.68 23.45 7.88
N ILE A 246 20.57 23.48 6.89
CA ILE A 246 20.35 22.81 5.59
C ILE A 246 20.24 21.29 5.77
N TRP A 247 21.16 20.68 6.53
CA TRP A 247 21.12 19.24 6.81
C TRP A 247 19.86 18.85 7.58
N SER A 248 19.38 19.72 8.47
CA SER A 248 18.13 19.50 9.22
C SER A 248 16.91 19.52 8.30
N ILE A 249 16.86 20.46 7.34
CA ILE A 249 15.82 20.49 6.30
C ILE A 249 15.91 19.25 5.41
N LEU A 250 17.11 18.88 4.94
CA LEU A 250 17.30 17.70 4.10
C LEU A 250 16.85 16.42 4.83
N ALA A 251 17.28 16.25 6.09
CA ALA A 251 16.90 15.12 6.93
C ALA A 251 15.37 15.03 7.09
N SER A 252 14.66 16.16 7.19
CA SER A 252 13.19 16.16 7.31
C SER A 252 12.48 15.52 6.12
N TYR A 253 13.07 15.55 4.92
CA TYR A 253 12.52 14.91 3.71
C TYR A 253 13.05 13.50 3.49
N VAL A 254 14.22 13.16 4.02
CA VAL A 254 14.87 11.85 3.82
C VAL A 254 14.45 10.83 4.88
N VAL A 255 14.35 11.24 6.15
CA VAL A 255 14.09 10.32 7.27
C VAL A 255 12.75 9.57 7.15
N PRO A 256 11.61 10.22 6.79
CA PRO A 256 10.34 9.50 6.66
C PRO A 256 10.38 8.37 5.63
N PHE A 257 11.18 8.51 4.56
CA PHE A 257 11.32 7.47 3.53
C PHE A 257 11.88 6.14 4.08
N PHE A 258 12.77 6.20 5.08
CA PHE A 258 13.36 5.01 5.69
C PHE A 258 12.57 4.46 6.87
N ILE A 259 11.71 5.27 7.49
CA ILE A 259 10.91 4.88 8.66
C ILE A 259 9.59 4.22 8.23
N ILE A 260 9.04 4.63 7.09
CA ILE A 260 7.76 4.09 6.60
C ILE A 260 7.99 2.70 6.01
N PRO A 261 7.27 1.66 6.47
CA PRO A 261 7.43 0.32 5.92
C PRO A 261 7.08 0.29 4.43
N HIS A 262 7.95 -0.31 3.62
CA HIS A 262 7.74 -0.45 2.17
C HIS A 262 6.56 -1.39 1.81
N THR A 263 6.00 -2.07 2.80
CA THR A 263 4.85 -2.97 2.69
C THR A 263 3.51 -2.24 2.76
N VAL A 264 3.50 -0.97 3.22
CA VAL A 264 2.27 -0.16 3.31
C VAL A 264 1.79 0.23 1.92
N HIS A 265 0.46 0.17 1.73
CA HIS A 265 -0.17 0.62 0.49
C HIS A 265 0.31 2.03 0.07
N PRO A 266 0.67 2.26 -1.21
CA PRO A 266 1.29 3.51 -1.66
C PRO A 266 0.55 4.77 -1.22
N LEU A 267 -0.79 4.84 -1.34
CA LEU A 267 -1.56 6.01 -0.93
C LEU A 267 -1.42 6.35 0.57
N LEU A 268 -1.37 5.33 1.43
CA LEU A 268 -1.17 5.53 2.86
C LEU A 268 0.28 5.89 3.16
N GLY A 269 1.24 5.19 2.53
CA GLY A 269 2.66 5.49 2.67
C GLY A 269 2.98 6.93 2.24
N TRP A 270 2.39 7.40 1.14
CA TRP A 270 2.52 8.78 0.66
C TRP A 270 1.92 9.79 1.63
N SER A 271 0.73 9.51 2.15
CA SER A 271 0.08 10.38 3.14
C SER A 271 0.92 10.48 4.41
N LEU A 272 1.46 9.35 4.88
CA LEU A 272 2.32 9.27 6.05
C LEU A 272 3.67 9.96 5.82
N TYR A 273 4.25 9.84 4.63
CA TYR A 273 5.46 10.54 4.22
C TYR A 273 5.26 12.05 4.23
N LEU A 274 4.17 12.53 3.64
CA LEU A 274 3.84 13.95 3.60
C LEU A 274 3.58 14.51 5.01
N LEU A 275 2.89 13.75 5.87
CA LEU A 275 2.68 14.11 7.26
C LEU A 275 4.00 14.15 8.05
N GLY A 276 4.84 13.12 7.90
CA GLY A 276 6.12 13.01 8.58
C GLY A 276 7.12 14.08 8.16
N SER A 277 7.24 14.34 6.86
CA SER A 277 8.11 15.41 6.33
C SER A 277 7.65 16.80 6.77
N PHE A 278 6.33 17.08 6.75
CA PHE A 278 5.78 18.32 7.28
C PHE A 278 6.05 18.48 8.79
N SER A 279 5.90 17.40 9.55
CA SER A 279 6.16 17.37 10.99
C SER A 279 7.62 17.68 11.33
N LEU A 280 8.57 17.03 10.64
CA LEU A 280 9.99 17.28 10.82
C LEU A 280 10.43 18.66 10.28
N CYS A 281 9.86 19.13 9.17
CA CYS A 281 10.06 20.49 8.69
C CYS A 281 9.62 21.52 9.75
N SER A 282 8.52 21.27 10.47
CA SER A 282 8.03 22.15 11.53
C SER A 282 9.04 22.29 12.68
N ILE A 283 9.83 21.26 12.98
CA ILE A 283 10.95 21.34 13.93
C ILE A 283 12.02 22.30 13.39
N ALA A 284 12.49 22.09 12.16
CA ALA A 284 13.54 22.92 11.56
C ALA A 284 13.10 24.39 11.43
N ILE A 285 11.85 24.63 11.04
CA ILE A 285 11.27 25.98 10.93
C ILE A 285 11.29 26.69 12.28
N ASN A 286 10.84 26.04 13.34
CA ASN A 286 10.79 26.65 14.67
C ASN A 286 12.18 26.80 15.31
N ALA A 287 13.09 25.83 15.09
CA ALA A 287 14.44 25.86 15.65
C ALA A 287 15.32 26.97 15.05
N PHE A 288 15.17 27.24 13.74
CA PHE A 288 16.00 28.21 13.01
C PHE A 288 15.23 29.48 12.60
N LEU A 289 13.98 29.66 13.08
CA LEU A 289 13.07 30.77 12.71
C LEU A 289 12.95 30.97 11.19
N LEU A 290 12.84 29.88 10.45
CA LEU A 290 12.80 29.94 8.98
C LEU A 290 11.39 30.29 8.48
N PRO A 291 11.28 30.92 7.30
CA PRO A 291 9.97 31.14 6.69
C PRO A 291 9.37 29.79 6.27
N LEU A 292 8.12 29.54 6.69
CA LEU A 292 7.39 28.30 6.42
C LEU A 292 7.33 27.95 4.93
N LEU A 293 6.90 28.92 4.10
CA LEU A 293 6.59 28.67 2.70
C LEU A 293 7.84 28.21 1.89
N PRO A 294 9.00 28.89 1.95
CA PRO A 294 10.22 28.43 1.28
C PRO A 294 10.68 27.03 1.72
N VAL A 295 10.54 26.68 3.00
CA VAL A 295 10.92 25.34 3.50
C VAL A 295 9.99 24.25 2.96
N LEU A 296 8.71 24.57 2.70
CA LEU A 296 7.70 23.64 2.20
C LEU A 296 7.57 23.59 0.67
N VAL A 297 8.34 24.36 -0.10
CA VAL A 297 8.32 24.25 -1.57
C VAL A 297 8.71 22.84 -2.06
N PRO A 298 9.74 22.17 -1.51
CA PRO A 298 10.02 20.77 -1.85
C PRO A 298 8.86 19.83 -1.50
N TRP A 299 8.17 20.05 -0.38
CA TRP A 299 6.98 19.29 0.01
C TRP A 299 5.87 19.38 -1.05
N LEU A 300 5.56 20.58 -1.54
CA LEU A 300 4.58 20.80 -2.60
C LEU A 300 5.04 20.16 -3.93
N GLY A 301 6.33 20.26 -4.24
CA GLY A 301 6.94 19.59 -5.38
C GLY A 301 6.75 18.08 -5.32
N ILE A 302 7.07 17.46 -4.18
CA ILE A 302 6.91 16.02 -3.97
C ILE A 302 5.43 15.62 -4.07
N PHE A 303 4.52 16.35 -3.42
CA PHE A 303 3.08 16.10 -3.54
C PHE A 303 2.60 16.09 -5.00
N GLY A 304 2.99 17.10 -5.79
CA GLY A 304 2.63 17.13 -7.21
C GLY A 304 3.29 15.99 -8.01
N SER A 305 4.53 15.59 -7.68
CA SER A 305 5.18 14.44 -8.33
C SER A 305 4.45 13.12 -8.05
N LEU A 306 3.89 12.96 -6.84
CA LEU A 306 3.08 11.81 -6.47
C LEU A 306 1.74 11.80 -7.21
N LEU A 307 1.11 12.97 -7.42
CA LEU A 307 -0.08 13.10 -8.27
C LEU A 307 0.20 12.73 -9.73
N VAL A 308 1.32 13.22 -10.27
CA VAL A 308 1.77 12.86 -11.62
C VAL A 308 2.02 11.35 -11.70
N MET A 309 2.62 10.74 -10.68
CA MET A 309 2.84 9.28 -10.62
C MET A 309 1.54 8.48 -10.52
N ALA A 310 0.53 9.00 -9.82
CA ALA A 310 -0.77 8.34 -9.60
C ALA A 310 -1.72 8.43 -10.79
N PHE A 311 -1.38 9.21 -11.82
CA PHE A 311 -2.25 9.44 -12.95
C PHE A 311 -2.49 8.13 -13.75
N PRO A 312 -3.75 7.70 -13.96
CA PRO A 312 -4.04 6.35 -14.47
C PRO A 312 -3.85 6.19 -15.98
N TRP A 313 -3.69 7.29 -16.74
CA TRP A 313 -3.73 7.27 -18.21
C TRP A 313 -2.38 7.05 -18.89
N TYR A 314 -1.34 6.62 -18.16
CA TYR A 314 -0.09 6.27 -18.80
C TYR A 314 -0.23 4.94 -19.54
N PRO A 315 0.20 4.86 -20.81
CA PRO A 315 0.17 3.61 -21.57
C PRO A 315 1.13 2.56 -21.00
N ASP A 316 2.26 2.98 -20.42
CA ASP A 316 3.26 2.10 -19.83
C ASP A 316 4.06 2.80 -18.71
N GLY A 317 4.95 2.04 -18.06
CA GLY A 317 5.81 2.53 -16.97
C GLY A 317 6.91 3.50 -17.41
N VAL A 318 7.34 3.46 -18.68
CA VAL A 318 8.38 4.34 -19.22
C VAL A 318 7.82 5.75 -19.43
N VAL A 319 6.63 5.86 -20.03
CA VAL A 319 5.93 7.15 -20.21
C VAL A 319 5.62 7.78 -18.86
N ARG A 320 5.23 6.96 -17.87
CA ARG A 320 5.04 7.41 -16.48
C ARG A 320 6.32 8.00 -15.89
N ALA A 321 7.45 7.30 -16.01
CA ALA A 321 8.74 7.75 -15.49
C ALA A 321 9.21 9.06 -16.16
N LEU A 322 9.09 9.16 -17.49
CA LEU A 322 9.41 10.39 -18.23
C LEU A 322 8.54 11.57 -17.80
N SER A 323 7.26 11.34 -17.54
CA SER A 323 6.33 12.39 -17.08
C SER A 323 6.70 12.91 -15.69
N VAL A 324 7.06 12.01 -14.76
CA VAL A 324 7.56 12.39 -13.43
C VAL A 324 8.87 13.17 -13.54
N PHE A 325 9.79 12.74 -14.41
CA PHE A 325 11.04 13.45 -14.67
C PHE A 325 10.80 14.85 -15.23
N GLY A 326 9.91 14.99 -16.22
CA GLY A 326 9.52 16.28 -16.79
C GLY A 326 8.91 17.22 -15.75
N TYR A 327 8.05 16.70 -14.87
CA TYR A 327 7.52 17.46 -13.74
C TYR A 327 8.63 17.93 -12.79
N ALA A 328 9.55 17.03 -12.41
CA ALA A 328 10.66 17.37 -11.52
C ALA A 328 11.58 18.43 -12.12
N PHE A 329 11.86 18.36 -13.43
CA PHE A 329 12.61 19.37 -14.16
C PHE A 329 11.93 20.74 -14.09
N CYS A 330 10.61 20.80 -14.31
CA CYS A 330 9.83 22.03 -14.21
C CYS A 330 9.73 22.59 -12.77
N ALA A 331 9.76 21.72 -11.76
CA ALA A 331 9.72 22.11 -10.35
C ALA A 331 11.07 22.62 -9.82
N ALA A 332 12.19 22.18 -10.40
CA ALA A 332 13.54 22.47 -9.90
C ALA A 332 13.86 23.98 -9.74
N PRO A 333 13.49 24.89 -10.67
CA PRO A 333 13.72 26.33 -10.48
C PRO A 333 13.02 26.91 -9.26
N PHE A 334 11.80 26.45 -8.95
CA PHE A 334 11.05 26.91 -7.79
C PHE A 334 11.70 26.47 -6.49
N VAL A 335 12.18 25.22 -6.44
CA VAL A 335 12.94 24.67 -5.31
C VAL A 335 14.25 25.46 -5.11
N TRP A 336 14.96 25.79 -6.20
CA TRP A 336 16.17 26.61 -6.13
C TRP A 336 15.90 28.01 -5.56
N VAL A 337 14.87 28.70 -6.06
CA VAL A 337 14.47 30.03 -5.54
C VAL A 337 14.10 29.96 -4.06
N ALA A 338 13.40 28.90 -3.66
CA ALA A 338 13.05 28.68 -2.26
C ALA A 338 14.29 28.47 -1.38
N MET A 339 15.25 27.66 -1.83
CA MET A 339 16.52 27.44 -1.14
C MET A 339 17.31 28.75 -0.97
N VAL A 340 17.39 29.58 -2.01
CA VAL A 340 18.04 30.91 -1.93
C VAL A 340 17.35 31.79 -0.87
N LYS A 341 16.01 31.79 -0.81
CA LYS A 341 15.25 32.53 0.23
C LYS A 341 15.53 32.04 1.64
N VAL A 342 15.62 30.71 1.84
CA VAL A 342 16.00 30.13 3.13
C VAL A 342 17.40 30.58 3.54
N MET A 343 18.37 30.51 2.62
CA MET A 343 19.76 30.93 2.87
C MET A 343 19.87 32.42 3.20
N ALA A 344 19.14 33.27 2.49
CA ALA A 344 19.09 34.70 2.75
C ALA A 344 18.47 35.00 4.12
N CYS A 345 17.37 34.34 4.48
CA CYS A 345 16.75 34.51 5.79
C CYS A 345 17.69 34.08 6.92
N LEU A 346 18.40 32.96 6.74
CA LEU A 346 19.33 32.46 7.73
C LEU A 346 20.53 33.41 7.90
N GLN A 347 21.01 34.02 6.81
CA GLN A 347 22.03 35.06 6.86
C GLN A 347 21.55 36.28 7.67
N VAL A 348 20.36 36.80 7.36
CA VAL A 348 19.80 37.98 8.05
C VAL A 348 19.56 37.70 9.53
N SER A 349 19.04 36.52 9.88
CA SER A 349 18.84 36.14 11.29
C SER A 349 20.16 36.07 12.07
N LEU A 350 21.22 35.51 11.46
CA LEU A 350 22.55 35.43 12.07
C LEU A 350 23.23 36.80 12.20
N GLU A 351 23.04 37.71 11.23
CA GLU A 351 23.57 39.08 11.30
C GLU A 351 22.85 39.91 12.37
N ARG A 352 21.51 39.81 12.45
CA ARG A 352 20.71 40.52 13.47
C ARG A 352 21.18 40.16 14.88
N GLU A 353 21.42 38.89 15.17
CA GLU A 353 21.93 38.45 16.48
C GLU A 353 23.38 38.87 16.76
N ALA A 354 24.23 39.07 15.72
CA ALA A 354 25.58 39.60 15.90
C ALA A 354 25.61 41.10 16.25
N PHE A 355 24.56 41.86 15.87
CA PHE A 355 24.46 43.30 16.14
C PHE A 355 23.85 43.65 17.50
N PHE A 356 22.91 42.85 18.03
CA PHE A 356 22.26 43.11 19.32
C PHE A 356 23.18 43.12 20.57
N PRO A 357 24.30 42.37 20.64
CA PRO A 357 25.26 42.48 21.73
C PRO A 357 25.97 43.83 21.79
N LYS A 358 26.16 44.51 20.64
CA LYS A 358 26.95 45.75 20.54
C LYS A 358 26.23 47.01 21.02
N LEU A 359 24.90 47.00 21.08
CA LEU A 359 24.09 48.15 21.52
C LEU A 359 23.84 48.18 23.05
N GLY A 360 24.22 47.12 23.78
CA GLY A 360 24.08 47.04 25.23
C GLY A 360 25.26 47.61 26.03
N GLU A 361 26.37 47.97 25.37
CA GLU A 361 27.59 48.48 26.00
C GLU A 361 27.96 49.87 25.43
N SER A 362 27.15 50.88 25.72
CA SER A 362 27.58 52.28 25.57
C SER A 362 27.28 53.06 26.85
N SER A 363 28.07 52.81 27.89
CA SER A 363 28.15 53.68 29.06
C SER A 363 28.97 54.93 28.69
N PRO A 364 28.56 56.17 29.06
CA PRO A 364 29.32 57.38 28.72
C PRO A 364 30.64 57.45 29.52
N PRO A 365 31.68 58.15 29.01
CA PRO A 365 32.98 58.19 29.67
C PRO A 365 32.90 59.00 30.98
N SER A 366 33.56 58.48 32.02
CA SER A 366 33.73 59.12 33.32
C SER A 366 34.67 60.33 33.21
N GLY A 367 34.10 61.49 32.90
CA GLY A 367 34.77 62.78 32.99
C GLY A 367 34.81 63.28 34.44
N PHE A 368 36.00 63.25 35.03
CA PHE A 368 36.39 64.00 36.23
C PHE A 368 35.88 65.46 36.17
N ASN A 369 35.26 65.93 37.25
CA ASN A 369 35.36 67.33 37.68
C ASN A 369 35.36 67.38 39.22
N LYS A 370 36.55 67.61 39.78
CA LYS A 370 36.72 68.33 41.06
C LYS A 370 36.21 69.76 40.84
N LEU A 371 35.56 70.36 41.84
CA LEU A 371 35.91 71.69 42.38
C LEU A 371 34.91 72.11 43.50
N TYR A 372 35.53 72.53 44.61
CA TYR A 372 35.09 73.34 45.76
C TYR A 372 33.92 72.89 46.64
#